data_AF-A0A350I743-F1
#
_entry.id   AF-A0A350I743-F1
#
_cell.length_a   1.000
_cell.length_b   1.000
_cell.length_c   1.000
_cell.angle_alpha   90.00
_cell.angle_beta   90.00
_cell.angle_gamma   90.00
#
_symmetry.space_group_name_H-M   'P 1'
#
loop_
_entity.id
_entity.type
_entity.pdbx_description
1 polymer ?
#
loop_
_entity_poly.entity_id
_entity_poly.type
_entity_poly.pdbx_seq_one_letter_code
_entity_poly.pdbx_strand_id
1 'polypeptide(L)'
;MIHSILFNIIKGLLIGVIFISSITVSGQLARDSKLEASTKILVKVGMGYDKPMADLADRFGGNINFHMGFERLSASNWIISTDFTYRFGSDVREDVLAGFR
;
A
#
# COMPACT_ATOMS: atom_id res chain seq x y z
N MET A 1 -3.07 -9.73 41.40
CA MET A 1 -2.26 -8.53 41.08
C MET A 1 -1.79 -8.51 39.62
N ILE A 2 -1.16 -9.58 39.12
CA ILE A 2 -0.63 -9.70 37.74
C ILE A 2 -1.71 -9.51 36.64
N HIS A 3 -2.93 -10.04 36.84
CA HIS A 3 -4.02 -9.92 35.86
C HIS A 3 -4.46 -8.46 35.62
N SER A 4 -4.42 -7.61 36.65
CA SER A 4 -4.79 -6.18 36.53
C SER A 4 -3.72 -5.38 35.79
N ILE A 5 -2.45 -5.76 35.94
CA ILE A 5 -1.32 -5.11 35.26
C ILE A 5 -1.35 -5.48 33.77
N LEU A 6 -1.57 -6.76 33.46
CA LEU A 6 -1.69 -7.25 32.08
C LEU A 6 -2.87 -6.59 31.35
N PHE A 7 -4.00 -6.42 32.02
CA PHE A 7 -5.18 -5.73 31.47
C PHE A 7 -4.91 -4.25 31.13
N ASN A 8 -4.17 -3.54 31.99
CA ASN A 8 -3.80 -2.14 31.75
C ASN A 8 -2.77 -1.99 30.61
N ILE A 9 -1.85 -2.96 30.47
CA ILE A 9 -0.89 -2.99 29.36
C ILE A 9 -1.61 -3.23 28.02
N ILE A 10 -2.55 -4.18 27.98
CA ILE A 10 -3.35 -4.47 26.77
C ILE A 10 -4.19 -3.25 26.38
N LYS A 11 -4.81 -2.55 27.36
CA LYS A 11 -5.53 -1.29 27.10
C LYS A 11 -4.61 -0.20 26.54
N GLY A 12 -3.41 -0.03 27.10
CA GLY A 12 -2.43 0.93 26.60
C GLY A 12 -2.01 0.63 25.16
N LEU A 13 -1.82 -0.65 24.83
CA LEU A 13 -1.45 -1.09 23.49
C LEU A 13 -2.61 -0.87 22.49
N LEU A 14 -3.84 -1.14 22.89
CA LEU A 14 -5.05 -0.86 22.10
C LEU A 14 -5.22 0.64 21.81
N ILE A 15 -4.99 1.50 22.80
CA ILE A 15 -5.03 2.96 22.62
C ILE A 15 -3.91 3.42 21.67
N GLY A 16 -2.71 2.84 21.77
CA GLY A 16 -1.59 3.13 20.87
C GLY A 16 -1.89 2.74 19.41
N VAL A 17 -2.54 1.60 19.18
CA VAL A 17 -2.95 1.16 17.84
C VAL A 17 -3.99 2.12 17.23
N ILE A 18 -4.96 2.57 18.03
CA ILE A 18 -5.97 3.56 17.59
C ILE A 18 -5.33 4.92 17.26
N PHE A 19 -4.26 5.31 17.97
CA PHE A 19 -3.54 6.56 17.72
C PHE A 19 -2.66 6.52 16.46
N ILE A 20 -2.19 5.33 16.06
CA ILE A 20 -1.35 5.15 14.85
C ILE A 20 -2.21 5.01 13.59
N SER A 21 -3.49 4.66 13.71
CA SER A 21 -4.45 4.80 12.62
C SER A 21 -4.84 6.26 12.43
N SER A 22 -3.89 7.10 11.99
CA SER A 22 -4.18 8.38 11.38
C SER A 22 -5.07 8.15 10.17
N ILE A 23 -6.38 8.29 10.40
CA ILE A 23 -7.42 8.30 9.38
C ILE A 23 -7.04 9.44 8.43
N THR A 24 -6.41 9.09 7.31
CA THR A 24 -6.23 10.02 6.21
C THR A 24 -7.56 10.07 5.47
N VAL A 25 -8.52 10.84 6.00
CA VAL A 25 -9.65 11.29 5.20
C VAL A 25 -9.09 12.35 4.26
N SER A 26 -8.63 11.92 3.09
CA SER A 26 -8.49 12.81 1.94
C SER A 26 -9.90 13.16 1.48
N GLY A 27 -10.53 14.12 2.15
CA GLY A 27 -11.67 14.83 1.61
C GLY A 27 -11.18 15.63 0.41
N GLN A 28 -11.26 15.05 -0.79
CA GLN A 28 -11.18 15.86 -1.99
C GLN A 28 -12.34 16.85 -1.86
N LEU A 29 -12.03 18.14 -1.68
CA LEU A 29 -13.02 19.19 -1.85
C LEU A 29 -13.59 18.99 -3.25
N ALA A 30 -14.79 18.40 -3.32
CA ALA A 30 -15.64 18.51 -4.48
C ALA A 30 -15.94 20.00 -4.60
N ARG A 31 -15.06 20.73 -5.31
CA ARG A 31 -15.38 22.06 -5.79
C ARG A 31 -16.68 21.87 -6.54
N ASP A 32 -17.70 22.53 -6.01
CA ASP A 32 -18.96 22.75 -6.68
C ASP A 32 -18.66 23.55 -7.94
N SER A 33 -18.30 22.84 -9.00
CA SER A 33 -18.40 23.32 -10.35
C SER A 33 -19.26 22.32 -11.07
N LYS A 34 -20.29 22.83 -11.76
CA LYS A 34 -21.03 22.13 -12.80
C LYS A 34 -20.06 21.56 -13.85
N LEU A 35 -19.34 20.50 -13.52
CA LEU A 35 -18.51 19.76 -14.43
C LEU A 35 -19.41 18.67 -15.00
N GLU A 36 -20.21 19.08 -15.99
CA GLU A 36 -20.85 18.16 -16.93
C GLU A 36 -19.92 17.00 -17.20
N ALA A 37 -20.29 15.78 -16.79
CA ALA A 37 -19.92 14.49 -17.39
C ALA A 37 -18.49 14.38 -18.00
N SER A 38 -17.51 15.07 -17.43
CA SER A 38 -16.22 15.27 -18.07
C SER A 38 -15.32 14.18 -17.54
N THR A 39 -14.96 13.27 -18.44
CA THR A 39 -14.00 12.21 -18.15
C THR A 39 -12.74 12.85 -17.56
N LYS A 40 -12.43 12.55 -16.30
CA LYS A 40 -11.17 12.98 -15.67
C LYS A 40 -10.17 11.84 -15.80
N ILE A 41 -8.96 12.18 -16.22
CA ILE A 41 -7.83 11.26 -16.27
C ILE A 41 -6.80 11.74 -15.26
N LEU A 42 -6.40 10.86 -14.35
CA LEU A 42 -5.36 11.09 -13.37
C LEU A 42 -4.21 10.13 -13.66
N VAL A 43 -2.99 10.68 -13.77
CA VAL A 43 -1.76 9.89 -13.90
C VAL A 43 -1.08 9.88 -12.54
N LYS A 44 -0.80 8.69 -12.02
CA LYS A 44 -0.08 8.43 -10.77
C LYS A 44 1.30 7.90 -11.14
N VAL A 45 2.34 8.46 -10.54
CA VAL A 45 3.70 7.92 -10.63
C VAL A 45 4.31 7.91 -9.24
N GLY A 46 5.20 6.97 -8.99
CA GLY A 46 6.07 7.05 -7.83
C GLY A 46 7.06 5.90 -7.73
N MET A 47 7.70 5.85 -6.57
CA MET A 47 8.73 4.89 -6.25
C MET A 47 8.60 4.48 -4.78
N GLY A 48 8.84 3.21 -4.49
CA GLY A 48 8.72 2.64 -3.16
C GLY A 48 9.78 1.59 -2.87
N TYR A 49 9.85 1.19 -1.60
CA TYR A 49 10.72 0.12 -1.13
C TYR A 49 9.85 -0.98 -0.51
N ASP A 50 9.94 -2.19 -1.04
CA ASP A 50 9.25 -3.37 -0.56
C ASP A 50 10.17 -4.18 0.34
N LYS A 51 9.75 -4.40 1.58
CA LYS A 51 10.40 -5.33 2.50
C LYS A 51 9.61 -6.63 2.55
N PRO A 52 10.14 -7.75 2.04
CA PRO A 52 9.47 -9.04 2.13
C PRO A 52 9.35 -9.51 3.58
N MET A 53 8.32 -10.31 3.87
CA MET A 53 8.03 -10.88 5.18
C MET A 53 7.60 -12.35 5.04
N ALA A 54 7.71 -13.11 6.14
CA ALA A 54 7.44 -14.56 6.18
C ALA A 54 8.30 -15.32 5.14
N ASP A 55 7.72 -16.28 4.42
CA ASP A 55 8.41 -17.12 3.43
C ASP A 55 9.18 -16.31 2.36
N LEU A 56 8.67 -15.13 2.01
CA LEU A 56 9.32 -14.27 1.01
C LEU A 56 10.61 -13.64 1.52
N ALA A 57 10.80 -13.50 2.83
CA ALA A 57 12.00 -12.88 3.41
C ALA A 57 13.23 -13.80 3.34
N ASP A 58 13.01 -15.11 3.35
CA ASP A 58 14.08 -16.10 3.23
C ASP A 58 14.55 -16.25 1.78
N ARG A 59 13.65 -15.96 0.82
CA ARG A 59 13.85 -16.16 -0.62
C ARG A 59 14.29 -14.88 -1.34
N PHE A 60 13.82 -13.73 -0.88
CA PHE A 60 14.07 -12.43 -1.50
C PHE A 60 14.59 -11.41 -0.48
N GLY A 61 15.55 -10.60 -0.88
CA GLY A 61 15.96 -9.39 -0.17
C GLY A 61 15.00 -8.23 -0.42
N GLY A 62 15.36 -7.06 0.13
CA GLY A 62 14.58 -5.85 -0.08
C GLY A 62 14.58 -5.41 -1.55
N ASN A 63 13.43 -4.98 -2.04
CA ASN A 63 13.26 -4.62 -3.44
C ASN A 63 12.83 -3.16 -3.58
N ILE A 64 13.27 -2.50 -4.65
CA ILE A 64 12.77 -1.19 -5.04
C ILE A 64 11.65 -1.42 -6.05
N ASN A 65 10.59 -0.61 -5.98
CA ASN A 65 9.52 -0.64 -6.95
C ASN A 65 9.32 0.75 -7.57
N PHE A 66 8.94 0.72 -8.83
CA PHE A 66 8.45 1.87 -9.58
C PHE A 66 7.00 1.62 -9.92
N HIS A 67 6.12 2.58 -9.63
CA HIS A 67 4.69 2.45 -9.86
C HIS A 67 4.18 3.56 -10.77
N MET A 68 3.32 3.18 -11.71
CA MET A 68 2.67 4.06 -12.66
C MET A 68 1.20 3.65 -12.80
N GLY A 69 0.27 4.54 -12.49
CA GLY A 69 -1.16 4.29 -12.54
C GLY A 69 -1.89 5.28 -13.42
N PHE A 70 -2.91 4.81 -14.12
CA PHE A 70 -3.85 5.64 -14.87
C PHE A 70 -5.23 5.43 -14.28
N GLU A 71 -5.86 6.50 -13.82
CA GLU A 71 -7.21 6.46 -13.26
C GLU A 71 -8.15 7.31 -14.12
N ARG A 72 -9.26 6.71 -14.53
CA ARG A 72 -10.30 7.36 -15.32
C ARG A 72 -11.61 7.39 -14.53
N LEU A 73 -12.15 8.59 -14.34
CA LEU A 73 -13.50 8.79 -13.81
C LEU A 73 -14.50 8.92 -14.96
N SER A 74 -15.50 8.05 -14.99
CA SER A 74 -16.64 8.12 -15.91
C SER A 74 -17.68 9.14 -15.43
N ALA A 75 -18.46 9.68 -16.37
CA ALA A 75 -19.61 10.55 -16.09
C ALA A 75 -20.67 9.89 -15.20
N SER A 76 -20.70 8.55 -15.18
CA SER A 76 -21.57 7.74 -14.31
C SER A 76 -20.99 7.49 -12.91
N ASN A 77 -19.95 8.22 -12.50
CA ASN A 77 -19.22 8.09 -11.23
C ASN A 77 -18.49 6.75 -11.02
N TRP A 78 -18.22 6.01 -12.10
CA TRP A 78 -17.37 4.83 -12.04
C TRP A 78 -15.89 5.24 -12.14
N ILE A 79 -15.05 4.70 -11.26
CA ILE A 79 -13.60 4.85 -11.31
C ILE A 79 -13.01 3.57 -11.89
N ILE A 80 -12.29 3.69 -12.99
CA ILE A 80 -11.52 2.60 -13.58
C ILE A 80 -10.05 2.99 -13.47
N SER A 81 -9.25 2.20 -12.76
CA SER A 81 -7.81 2.40 -12.70
C SER A 81 -7.06 1.24 -13.35
N THR A 82 -5.89 1.54 -13.89
CA THR A 82 -4.92 0.57 -14.38
C THR A 82 -3.59 0.92 -13.77
N ASP A 83 -3.05 0.03 -12.95
CA ASP A 83 -1.83 0.24 -12.19
C ASP A 83 -0.73 -0.73 -12.66
N PHE A 84 0.39 -0.18 -13.08
CA PHE A 84 1.60 -0.88 -13.48
C PHE A 84 2.64 -0.72 -12.39
N THR A 85 3.19 -1.83 -11.91
CA THR A 85 4.28 -1.81 -10.93
C THR A 85 5.43 -2.65 -11.45
N TYR A 86 6.58 -2.02 -11.60
CA TYR A 86 7.83 -2.69 -11.94
C TYR A 86 8.70 -2.81 -10.69
N ARG A 87 8.97 -4.04 -10.26
CA ARG A 87 9.80 -4.33 -9.09
C ARG A 87 11.18 -4.81 -9.54
N PHE A 88 12.22 -4.23 -8.97
CA PHE A 88 13.60 -4.62 -9.21
C PHE A 88 14.37 -4.69 -7.90
N GLY A 89 15.12 -5.77 -7.73
CA GLY A 89 15.97 -6.04 -6.57
C GLY A 89 16.98 -7.12 -6.93
N SER A 90 18.20 -6.99 -6.39
CA SER A 90 19.35 -7.82 -6.76
C SER A 90 19.59 -9.02 -5.85
N ASP A 91 18.88 -9.11 -4.73
CA ASP A 91 19.08 -10.15 -3.73
C ASP A 91 18.01 -11.24 -3.87
N VAL A 92 18.22 -12.17 -4.80
CA VAL A 92 17.52 -13.47 -4.77
C VAL A 92 18.43 -14.42 -3.98
N ARG A 93 18.00 -14.77 -2.77
CA ARG A 93 18.80 -15.58 -1.83
C ARG A 93 18.64 -17.08 -2.06
N GLU A 94 17.63 -17.46 -2.84
CA GLU A 94 17.35 -18.84 -3.22
C GLU A 94 18.02 -19.15 -4.57
N ASP A 95 18.88 -20.17 -4.61
CA ASP A 95 19.49 -20.64 -5.86
C ASP A 95 18.43 -21.37 -6.70
N VAL A 96 17.94 -20.69 -7.75
CA VAL A 96 16.95 -21.23 -8.69
C VAL A 96 17.41 -22.47 -9.45
N LEU A 97 18.71 -22.82 -9.37
CA LEU A 97 19.29 -24.01 -10.00
C LEU A 97 19.58 -25.15 -9.03
N ALA A 98 19.28 -25.00 -7.73
CA ALA A 98 19.55 -26.04 -6.73
C ALA A 98 18.81 -27.37 -7.01
N GLY A 99 17.63 -27.32 -7.65
CA GLY A 99 16.87 -28.52 -8.04
C GLY A 99 17.30 -29.16 -9.37
N PHE A 100 18.23 -28.52 -10.10
CA PHE A 100 18.72 -28.99 -11.41
C PHE A 100 20.20 -29.44 -11.37
N ARG A 101 20.80 -29.53 -10.17
CA ARG A 101 22.16 -29.98 -9.93
C ARG A 101 22.19 -31.29 -9.15
#